data_AF-A0A1G5WGX1-F1
#
_entry.id   AF-A0A1G5WGX1-F1
#
_cell.length_a   1.000
_cell.length_b   1.000
_cell.length_c   1.000
_cell.angle_alpha   90.00
_cell.angle_beta   90.00
_cell.angle_gamma   90.00
#
_symmetry.space_group_name_H-M   'P 1'
#
loop_
_entity.id
_entity.type
_entity.pdbx_description
1 polymer ?
#
loop_
_entity_poly.entity_id
_entity_poly.type
_entity_poly.pdbx_seq_one_letter_code
_entity_poly.pdbx_strand_id
1 'polypeptide(L)'
;MEDKFKDFYDTLKENLAAYNGEYASFIDEGPNLFKLLCDVLDQNVTRELRLDVCAAIAYYVLPMDVIPEQIYGAYGYIDDIFMSVYALQRVADEYGFEFLQDLWELETNIEDVMNECYEKSIEVLEENDIKAILTYTGLE
;
A
#
# COMPACT_ATOMS: atom_id res chain seq x y z
N MET A 1 6.11 20.84 25.96
CA MET A 1 6.11 19.69 25.04
C MET A 1 6.46 20.27 23.69
N GLU A 2 7.58 19.86 23.11
CA GLU A 2 7.82 20.14 21.70
C GLU A 2 6.76 19.34 20.92
N ASP A 3 5.89 20.03 20.19
CA ASP A 3 5.05 19.38 19.20
C ASP A 3 5.99 18.79 18.15
N LYS A 4 6.27 17.50 18.27
CA LYS A 4 7.04 16.76 17.27
C LYS A 4 6.20 16.77 16.00
N PHE A 5 6.76 17.28 14.89
CA PHE A 5 6.08 17.25 13.60
C PHE A 5 5.74 15.80 13.28
N LYS A 6 4.46 15.54 13.01
CA LYS A 6 3.91 14.22 12.67
C LYS A 6 3.62 14.22 11.18
N ASP A 7 4.29 13.34 10.45
CA ASP A 7 4.03 13.19 9.02
C ASP A 7 2.90 12.19 8.74
N PHE A 8 2.65 11.93 7.46
CA PHE A 8 1.59 10.99 7.06
C PHE A 8 1.92 9.55 7.44
N TYR A 9 3.19 9.14 7.36
CA TYR A 9 3.63 7.80 7.74
C TYR A 9 3.43 7.54 9.24
N ASP A 10 3.78 8.50 10.08
CA ASP A 10 3.49 8.46 11.52
C ASP A 10 1.98 8.37 11.79
N THR A 11 1.18 9.02 10.96
CA THR A 11 -0.29 9.00 11.07
C THR A 11 -0.87 7.66 10.70
N LEU A 12 -0.40 7.09 9.59
CA LEU A 12 -0.79 5.76 9.12
C LEU A 12 -0.43 4.68 10.13
N LYS A 13 0.79 4.73 10.70
CA LYS A 13 1.20 3.84 11.78
C LYS A 13 0.29 3.90 13.00
N GLU A 14 -0.04 5.09 13.47
CA GLU A 14 -0.92 5.22 14.64
C GLU A 14 -2.35 4.75 14.38
N ASN A 15 -2.88 4.98 13.17
CA ASN A 15 -4.21 4.51 12.78
C ASN A 15 -4.29 2.98 12.76
N LEU A 16 -3.19 2.31 12.43
CA LEU A 16 -3.12 0.86 12.27
C LEU A 16 -2.66 0.14 13.56
N ALA A 17 -1.82 0.76 14.39
CA ALA A 17 -1.18 0.15 15.56
C ALA A 17 -2.12 -0.41 16.65
N ALA A 18 -3.42 -0.10 16.62
CA ALA A 18 -4.40 -0.59 17.60
C ALA A 18 -5.29 -1.71 17.05
N TYR A 19 -5.17 -2.07 15.78
CA TYR A 19 -6.03 -3.04 15.14
C TYR A 19 -5.63 -4.47 15.51
N ASN A 20 -6.51 -5.16 16.25
CA ASN A 20 -6.33 -6.58 16.61
C ASN A 20 -7.48 -7.43 16.05
N GLY A 21 -8.12 -6.95 14.97
CA GLY A 21 -9.26 -7.61 14.34
C GLY A 21 -8.86 -8.74 13.40
N GLU A 22 -9.85 -9.25 12.66
CA GLU A 22 -9.59 -10.15 11.54
C GLU A 22 -8.66 -9.44 10.54
N TYR A 23 -7.70 -10.16 9.97
CA TYR A 23 -6.72 -9.61 8.99
C TYR A 23 -5.65 -8.65 9.55
N ALA A 24 -5.52 -8.52 10.87
CA ALA A 24 -4.55 -7.59 11.47
C ALA A 24 -3.10 -7.81 11.01
N SER A 25 -2.67 -9.07 10.78
CA SER A 25 -1.28 -9.38 10.43
C SER A 25 -0.79 -8.72 9.14
N PHE A 26 -1.66 -8.54 8.15
CA PHE A 26 -1.26 -7.90 6.88
C PHE A 26 -1.62 -6.41 6.85
N ILE A 27 -2.70 -6.01 7.53
CA ILE A 27 -3.08 -4.59 7.63
C ILE A 27 -1.94 -3.78 8.28
N ASP A 28 -1.23 -4.38 9.24
CA ASP A 28 -0.07 -3.78 9.90
C ASP A 28 1.12 -3.51 8.94
N GLU A 29 1.14 -4.12 7.74
CA GLU A 29 2.17 -3.88 6.72
C GLU A 29 1.89 -2.64 5.87
N GLY A 30 0.66 -2.10 5.89
CA GLY A 30 0.26 -0.92 5.13
C GLY A 30 1.22 0.27 5.25
N PRO A 31 1.68 0.68 6.45
CA PRO A 31 2.64 1.77 6.58
C PRO A 31 3.97 1.46 5.89
N ASN A 32 4.46 0.22 6.02
CA ASN A 32 5.75 -0.17 5.46
C ASN A 32 5.67 -0.21 3.92
N LEU A 33 4.56 -0.71 3.36
CA LEU A 33 4.29 -0.66 1.93
C LEU A 33 4.20 0.78 1.41
N PHE A 34 3.49 1.67 2.11
CA PHE A 34 3.45 3.10 1.80
C PHE A 34 4.86 3.72 1.75
N LYS A 35 5.69 3.38 2.73
CA LYS A 35 7.08 3.85 2.78
C LYS A 35 7.90 3.32 1.59
N LEU A 36 7.78 2.03 1.28
CA LEU A 36 8.45 1.42 0.13
C LEU A 36 8.06 2.12 -1.19
N LEU A 37 6.78 2.46 -1.38
CA LEU A 37 6.36 3.26 -2.54
C LEU A 37 7.08 4.61 -2.61
N CYS A 38 7.23 5.31 -1.48
CA CYS A 38 7.98 6.57 -1.43
C CYS A 38 9.46 6.35 -1.77
N ASP A 39 10.08 5.31 -1.23
CA ASP A 39 11.49 4.99 -1.46
C ASP A 39 11.75 4.61 -2.93
N VAL A 40 10.79 3.96 -3.60
CA VAL A 40 10.82 3.68 -5.04
C VAL A 40 10.78 4.98 -5.87
N LEU A 41 10.03 6.01 -5.45
CA LEU A 41 10.01 7.29 -6.17
C LEU A 41 11.37 8.00 -6.15
N ASP A 42 12.16 7.80 -5.12
CA ASP A 42 13.51 8.34 -5.02
C ASP A 42 14.52 7.62 -5.93
N GLN A 43 14.12 6.48 -6.52
CA GLN A 43 14.93 5.75 -7.49
C GLN A 43 14.69 6.21 -8.93
N ASN A 44 15.61 5.82 -9.83
CA ASN A 44 15.50 6.08 -11.26
C ASN A 44 14.61 5.05 -11.98
N VAL A 45 13.33 5.02 -11.61
CA VAL A 45 12.31 4.19 -12.26
C VAL A 45 11.74 4.86 -13.52
N THR A 46 11.15 4.06 -14.42
CA THR A 46 10.50 4.57 -15.63
C THR A 46 9.37 5.55 -15.32
N ARG A 47 9.03 6.41 -16.29
CA ARG A 47 7.93 7.38 -16.15
C ARG A 47 6.59 6.70 -15.88
N GLU A 48 6.36 5.55 -16.50
CA GLU A 48 5.11 4.79 -16.34
C GLU A 48 4.97 4.26 -14.91
N LEU A 49 5.97 3.51 -14.43
CA LEU A 49 5.97 2.98 -13.06
C LEU A 49 5.96 4.08 -12.00
N ARG A 50 6.61 5.22 -12.27
CA ARG A 50 6.52 6.40 -11.40
C ARG A 50 5.08 6.90 -11.26
N LEU A 51 4.29 6.88 -12.33
CA LEU A 51 2.89 7.29 -12.29
C LEU A 51 2.04 6.27 -11.51
N ASP A 52 2.29 4.97 -11.72
CA ASP A 52 1.60 3.90 -10.98
C ASP A 52 1.86 4.02 -9.47
N VAL A 53 3.11 4.22 -9.07
CA VAL A 53 3.52 4.42 -7.67
C VAL A 53 2.90 5.71 -7.09
N CYS A 54 2.90 6.82 -7.85
CA CYS A 54 2.24 8.05 -7.42
C CYS A 54 0.72 7.86 -7.23
N ALA A 55 0.07 7.05 -8.07
CA ALA A 55 -1.35 6.76 -7.95
C ALA A 55 -1.65 5.94 -6.69
N ALA A 56 -0.84 4.92 -6.39
CA ALA A 56 -0.96 4.14 -5.15
C ALA A 56 -0.77 5.01 -3.90
N ILE A 57 0.25 5.89 -3.88
CA ILE A 57 0.46 6.85 -2.78
C ILE A 57 -0.72 7.81 -2.63
N ALA A 58 -1.27 8.28 -3.74
CA ALA A 58 -2.43 9.19 -3.71
C ALA A 58 -3.69 8.49 -3.17
N TYR A 59 -3.84 7.19 -3.42
CA TYR A 59 -4.99 6.39 -3.02
C TYR A 59 -5.16 6.36 -1.49
N TYR A 60 -4.07 6.17 -0.73
CA TYR A 60 -4.01 6.26 0.76
C TYR A 60 -4.58 7.55 1.39
N VAL A 61 -4.73 8.61 0.59
CA VAL A 61 -5.16 9.92 1.06
C VAL A 61 -6.63 10.18 0.72
N LEU A 62 -7.25 9.33 -0.11
CA LEU A 62 -8.60 9.54 -0.60
C LEU A 62 -9.62 9.21 0.50
N PRO A 63 -10.47 10.15 0.91
CA PRO A 63 -11.35 9.94 2.07
C PRO A 63 -12.57 9.05 1.80
N MET A 64 -12.85 8.70 0.54
CA MET A 64 -14.05 7.98 0.08
C MET A 64 -13.68 7.08 -1.12
N ASP A 65 -12.69 6.24 -0.90
CA ASP A 65 -12.34 5.12 -1.75
C ASP A 65 -13.35 3.95 -1.60
N VAL A 66 -13.00 2.75 -2.05
CA VAL A 66 -13.95 1.62 -2.11
C VAL A 66 -14.32 1.14 -0.71
N ILE A 67 -13.38 1.15 0.24
CA ILE A 67 -13.65 0.81 1.65
C ILE A 67 -13.25 1.99 2.55
N PRO A 68 -14.10 3.02 2.72
CA PRO A 68 -13.70 4.24 3.43
C PRO A 68 -13.28 4.00 4.90
N GLU A 69 -12.08 4.45 5.29
CA GLU A 69 -11.56 4.34 6.67
C GLU A 69 -12.46 5.05 7.67
N GLN A 70 -13.16 6.11 7.24
CA GLN A 70 -14.08 6.86 8.10
C GLN A 70 -15.26 6.00 8.60
N ILE A 71 -15.61 4.96 7.84
CA ILE A 71 -16.72 4.04 8.15
C ILE A 71 -16.16 2.76 8.80
N TYR A 72 -15.06 2.23 8.26
CA TYR A 72 -14.55 0.90 8.59
C TYR A 72 -13.29 0.91 9.48
N GLY A 73 -12.73 2.08 9.78
CA GLY A 73 -11.51 2.21 10.56
C GLY A 73 -10.32 1.59 9.83
N ALA A 74 -9.46 0.86 10.56
CA ALA A 74 -8.28 0.22 10.01
C ALA A 74 -8.57 -0.85 8.94
N TYR A 75 -9.80 -1.36 8.88
CA TYR A 75 -10.23 -2.27 7.82
C TYR A 75 -10.35 -1.58 6.44
N GLY A 76 -10.42 -0.24 6.42
CA GLY A 76 -10.48 0.53 5.18
C GLY A 76 -9.24 0.35 4.30
N TYR A 77 -8.07 0.33 4.92
CA TYR A 77 -6.76 0.21 4.27
C TYR A 77 -6.52 -1.06 3.42
N ILE A 78 -7.48 -1.98 3.33
CA ILE A 78 -7.34 -3.19 2.51
C ILE A 78 -7.22 -2.84 1.02
N ASP A 79 -8.00 -1.88 0.52
CA ASP A 79 -7.90 -1.45 -0.88
C ASP A 79 -6.64 -0.61 -1.15
N ASP A 80 -6.18 0.18 -0.17
CA ASP A 80 -4.87 0.83 -0.18
C ASP A 80 -3.70 -0.17 -0.29
N ILE A 81 -3.75 -1.23 0.52
CA ILE A 81 -2.73 -2.29 0.53
C ILE A 81 -2.75 -3.03 -0.80
N PHE A 82 -3.94 -3.36 -1.33
CA PHE A 82 -4.08 -3.92 -2.66
C PHE A 82 -3.41 -3.03 -3.72
N MET A 83 -3.71 -1.73 -3.72
CA MET A 83 -3.12 -0.78 -4.67
C MET A 83 -1.61 -0.68 -4.56
N SER A 84 -1.09 -0.72 -3.34
CA SER A 84 0.34 -0.73 -3.08
C SER A 84 1.02 -1.94 -3.69
N VAL A 85 0.47 -3.13 -3.43
CA VAL A 85 1.02 -4.37 -3.97
C VAL A 85 0.89 -4.40 -5.49
N TYR A 86 -0.22 -3.95 -6.07
CA TYR A 86 -0.41 -3.89 -7.51
C TYR A 86 0.65 -3.02 -8.20
N ALA A 87 0.89 -1.81 -7.68
CA ALA A 87 1.92 -0.92 -8.22
C ALA A 87 3.34 -1.48 -8.03
N LEU A 88 3.64 -2.04 -6.85
CA LEU A 88 4.93 -2.65 -6.55
C LEU A 88 5.21 -3.91 -7.37
N GLN A 89 4.18 -4.70 -7.69
CA GLN A 89 4.33 -5.88 -8.56
C GLN A 89 4.79 -5.46 -9.96
N ARG A 90 4.23 -4.38 -10.51
CA ARG A 90 4.67 -3.84 -11.81
C ARG A 90 6.13 -3.35 -11.77
N VAL A 91 6.56 -2.78 -10.64
CA VAL A 91 7.96 -2.42 -10.42
C VAL A 91 8.84 -3.67 -10.35
N ALA A 92 8.42 -4.70 -9.61
CA ALA A 92 9.15 -5.98 -9.51
C ALA A 92 9.24 -6.70 -10.85
N ASP A 93 8.21 -6.63 -11.69
CA ASP A 93 8.19 -7.24 -13.02
C ASP A 93 9.27 -6.63 -13.95
N GLU A 94 9.58 -5.33 -13.79
CA GLU A 94 10.59 -4.63 -14.60
C GLU A 94 12.00 -4.64 -13.96
N TYR A 95 12.10 -4.47 -12.64
CA TYR A 95 13.38 -4.29 -11.93
C TYR A 95 13.79 -5.49 -11.05
N GLY A 96 12.90 -6.45 -10.84
CA GLY A 96 13.10 -7.62 -9.98
C GLY A 96 12.75 -7.38 -8.50
N PHE A 97 12.41 -8.45 -7.77
CA PHE A 97 12.16 -8.38 -6.33
C PHE A 97 13.39 -7.99 -5.51
N GLU A 98 14.61 -8.30 -5.99
CA GLU A 98 15.86 -7.87 -5.34
C GLU A 98 15.94 -6.34 -5.22
N PHE A 99 15.48 -5.60 -6.25
CA PHE A 99 15.44 -4.14 -6.23
C PHE A 99 14.51 -3.60 -5.12
N LEU A 100 13.34 -4.23 -4.93
CA LEU A 100 12.43 -3.84 -3.85
C LEU A 100 12.97 -4.24 -2.48
N GLN A 101 13.60 -5.42 -2.38
CA GLN A 101 14.17 -5.93 -1.13
C GLN A 101 15.29 -5.04 -0.61
N ASP A 102 16.12 -4.46 -1.49
CA ASP A 102 17.19 -3.51 -1.13
C ASP A 102 16.65 -2.20 -0.52
N LEU A 103 15.39 -1.85 -0.81
CA LEU A 103 14.69 -0.69 -0.25
C LEU A 103 13.85 -1.05 0.99
N TRP A 104 13.58 -2.34 1.21
CA TRP A 104 12.73 -2.82 2.29
C TRP A 104 13.48 -2.80 3.63
N GLU A 105 12.96 -2.03 4.60
CA GLU A 105 13.64 -1.83 5.88
C GLU A 105 13.45 -2.95 6.90
N LEU A 106 12.56 -3.91 6.65
CA LEU A 106 12.30 -5.02 7.56
C LEU A 106 13.12 -6.25 7.20
N GLU A 107 13.32 -7.14 8.17
CA GLU A 107 14.02 -8.42 7.96
C GLU A 107 13.19 -9.45 7.17
N THR A 108 11.90 -9.18 6.95
CA THR A 108 11.01 -10.04 6.17
C THR A 108 11.33 -9.99 4.68
N ASN A 109 10.96 -11.05 3.97
CA ASN A 109 11.07 -11.09 2.53
C ASN A 109 9.92 -10.30 1.89
N ILE A 110 10.24 -9.35 1.00
CA ILE A 110 9.22 -8.48 0.40
C ILE A 110 8.27 -9.22 -0.55
N GLU A 111 8.74 -10.23 -1.28
CA GLU A 111 7.91 -11.04 -2.17
C GLU A 111 6.86 -11.81 -1.36
N ASP A 112 7.25 -12.39 -0.23
CA ASP A 112 6.32 -13.08 0.68
C ASP A 112 5.26 -12.11 1.25
N VAL A 113 5.68 -10.92 1.70
CA VAL A 113 4.78 -9.88 2.23
C VAL A 113 3.80 -9.42 1.15
N MET A 114 4.28 -9.14 -0.07
CA MET A 114 3.43 -8.72 -1.18
C MET A 114 2.42 -9.81 -1.55
N ASN A 115 2.85 -11.08 -1.62
CA ASN A 115 1.96 -12.20 -1.93
C ASN A 115 0.86 -12.36 -0.87
N GLU A 116 1.22 -12.33 0.43
CA GLU A 116 0.24 -12.42 1.51
C GLU A 116 -0.76 -11.26 1.46
N CYS A 117 -0.26 -10.03 1.31
CA CYS A 117 -1.10 -8.83 1.22
C CYS A 117 -2.05 -8.88 0.02
N TYR A 118 -1.58 -9.33 -1.15
CA TYR A 118 -2.40 -9.49 -2.34
C TYR A 118 -3.49 -10.54 -2.12
N GLU A 119 -3.10 -11.76 -1.71
CA GLU A 119 -4.04 -12.87 -1.48
C GLU A 119 -5.14 -12.49 -0.49
N LYS A 120 -4.77 -11.83 0.61
CA LYS A 120 -5.73 -11.41 1.63
C LYS A 120 -6.60 -10.25 1.20
N SER A 121 -6.08 -9.34 0.38
CA SER A 121 -6.90 -8.24 -0.13
C SER A 121 -7.96 -8.73 -1.12
N ILE A 122 -7.62 -9.67 -2.01
CA ILE A 122 -8.58 -10.24 -2.97
C ILE A 122 -9.59 -11.22 -2.33
N GLU A 123 -9.33 -11.70 -1.11
CA GLU A 123 -10.35 -12.43 -0.31
C GLU A 123 -11.50 -11.51 0.13
N VAL A 124 -11.21 -10.20 0.24
CA VAL A 124 -12.15 -9.18 0.71
C VAL A 124 -12.75 -8.38 -0.45
N LEU A 125 -11.93 -7.99 -1.42
CA LEU A 125 -12.33 -7.19 -2.57
C LEU A 125 -12.94 -8.09 -3.65
N GLU A 126 -14.16 -7.78 -4.09
CA GLU A 126 -14.76 -8.47 -5.22
C GLU A 126 -14.11 -8.03 -6.55
N GLU A 127 -14.28 -8.81 -7.62
CA GLU A 127 -13.73 -8.48 -8.95
C GLU A 127 -14.17 -7.09 -9.45
N ASN A 128 -15.40 -6.67 -9.10
CA ASN A 128 -15.91 -5.35 -9.45
C ASN A 128 -15.23 -4.23 -8.66
N ASP A 129 -14.85 -4.48 -7.41
CA ASP A 129 -14.14 -3.53 -6.56
C ASP A 129 -12.75 -3.29 -7.13
N ILE A 130 -12.00 -4.36 -7.39
CA ILE A 130 -10.66 -4.29 -8.00
C ILE A 130 -10.70 -3.49 -9.30
N LYS A 131 -11.65 -3.80 -10.18
CA LYS A 131 -11.79 -3.08 -11.45
C LYS A 131 -12.13 -1.61 -11.25
N ALA A 132 -13.02 -1.30 -10.30
CA ALA A 132 -13.38 0.08 -9.99
C ALA A 132 -12.16 0.88 -9.49
N ILE A 133 -11.35 0.28 -8.61
CA ILE A 133 -10.13 0.86 -8.06
C ILE A 133 -9.12 1.17 -9.19
N LEU A 134 -8.82 0.18 -10.03
CA LEU A 134 -7.83 0.32 -11.10
C LEU A 134 -8.26 1.33 -12.17
N THR A 135 -9.54 1.34 -12.54
CA THR A 135 -10.09 2.34 -13.47
C THR A 135 -10.13 3.74 -12.85
N TYR A 136 -10.45 3.86 -11.56
CA TYR A 136 -10.48 5.14 -10.87
C TYR A 136 -9.08 5.77 -10.77
N THR A 137 -8.06 4.95 -10.48
CA THR A 137 -6.66 5.36 -10.36
C THR A 137 -5.96 5.53 -11.71
N GLY A 138 -6.55 5.00 -12.78
CA GLY A 138 -6.03 5.09 -14.15
C GLY A 138 -4.94 4.06 -14.47
N LEU A 139 -4.86 2.98 -13.68
CA LEU A 139 -3.93 1.87 -13.91
C LEU A 139 -4.49 0.84 -14.91
N GLU A 140 -5.82 0.83 -15.14
CA GLU A 140 -6.51 0.04 -16.18
C GLU A 140 -7.67 0.78 -16.88
#